data_AF-A0A6I6DIP2-F1
#
_entry.id   AF-A0A6I6DIP2-F1
#
_cell.length_a   1.000
_cell.length_b   1.000
_cell.length_c   1.000
_cell.angle_alpha   90.00
_cell.angle_beta   90.00
_cell.angle_gamma   90.00
#
_symmetry.space_group_name_H-M   'P 1'
#
loop_
_entity.id
_entity.type
_entity.pdbx_description
1 polymer ?
#
loop_
_entity_poly.entity_id
_entity_poly.type
_entity_poly.pdbx_seq_one_letter_code
_entity_poly.pdbx_strand_id
1 'polypeptide(L)'
;MVYVIVNEKGVITFINQTYLNVLNMSKEDVVGKHILEITPHSKLPEIIRTGEVHEVDTWTINGHDTIITRTPIIKNGKVIGAIGRSLFMDMSSAKILVSKLLKTEKELNKYKKEVYQIHQSKWQFKDLIGNSSEFVMVKSMAQQLSNTTSTILITGESGTGKELFAQAIHHASLRNKEPFVRINCVSLPENLLESELFGYEEGAFTGAKKGGKPGKFELAKRGTIFLDEIGDMPLTMQTKLLSVLQERVIERVGGIKPIKIDVRVIAATNRDLEQMVRNEEFREDLYYRLNVVRVSIPSLRKRPSDLPLLVQDLILRINKKIETNVTQCSQKAIELLQSYSWPGNVRELENLLERAINLANMSKQTCLNEEHFPSLFKGVSKQEANDSENNLARAVEKQEIETIKRALQQCNYNKTQAAKNLGVNKSVLYRKLKKYNIGSCRK
;
A
#
# COMPACT_ATOMS: atom_id res chain seq x y z
N MET A 1 -10.82 16.14 -48.68
CA MET A 1 -11.38 17.34 -48.03
C MET A 1 -11.89 18.26 -49.13
N VAL A 2 -13.17 18.61 -49.06
CA VAL A 2 -13.84 19.59 -49.91
C VAL A 2 -13.56 20.98 -49.35
N TYR A 3 -13.41 21.98 -50.21
CA TYR A 3 -13.03 23.32 -49.81
C TYR A 3 -13.56 24.37 -50.79
N VAL A 4 -14.15 25.45 -50.26
CA VAL A 4 -14.63 26.60 -51.04
C VAL A 4 -14.44 27.91 -50.26
N ILE A 5 -14.11 28.99 -50.97
CA ILE A 5 -14.04 30.36 -50.45
C ILE A 5 -15.01 31.24 -51.25
N VAL A 6 -15.74 32.08 -50.51
CA VAL A 6 -16.61 33.11 -51.06
C VAL A 6 -16.20 34.49 -50.56
N ASN A 7 -16.40 35.52 -51.36
CA ASN A 7 -16.24 36.91 -50.93
C ASN A 7 -17.45 37.42 -50.13
N GLU A 8 -17.41 38.68 -49.70
CA GLU A 8 -18.48 39.37 -48.95
C GLU A 8 -19.87 39.35 -49.63
N LYS A 9 -19.93 39.10 -50.94
CA LYS A 9 -21.19 39.00 -51.70
C LYS A 9 -21.64 37.56 -51.92
N GLY A 10 -20.99 36.57 -51.31
CA GLY A 10 -21.29 35.15 -51.50
C GLY A 10 -20.81 34.58 -52.85
N VAL A 11 -19.98 35.32 -53.59
CA VAL A 11 -19.44 34.88 -54.88
C VAL A 11 -18.21 34.01 -54.67
N ILE A 12 -18.16 32.86 -55.34
CA ILE A 12 -17.07 31.89 -55.23
C ILE A 12 -15.79 32.47 -55.83
N THR A 13 -14.76 32.64 -55.00
CA THR A 13 -13.42 33.09 -55.43
C THR A 13 -12.45 31.94 -55.60
N PHE A 14 -12.68 30.84 -54.87
CA PHE A 14 -11.86 29.63 -54.97
C PHE A 14 -12.67 28.39 -54.59
N ILE A 15 -12.42 27.30 -55.31
CA ILE A 15 -12.95 25.98 -55.02
C ILE A 15 -11.89 24.95 -55.38
N ASN A 16 -11.68 23.94 -54.52
CA ASN A 16 -10.66 22.93 -54.79
C ASN A 16 -11.17 21.82 -55.73
N GLN A 17 -10.25 21.12 -56.40
CA GLN A 17 -10.58 20.06 -57.35
C GLN A 17 -11.43 18.94 -56.73
N THR A 18 -11.20 18.62 -55.45
CA THR A 18 -12.00 17.62 -54.74
C THR A 18 -13.48 17.99 -54.70
N TYR A 19 -13.81 19.26 -54.49
CA TYR A 19 -15.21 19.69 -54.49
C TYR A 19 -15.81 19.71 -55.89
N LEU A 20 -15.06 20.18 -56.88
CA LEU A 20 -15.46 20.13 -58.29
C LEU A 20 -15.79 18.71 -58.74
N ASN A 21 -14.94 17.73 -58.39
CA ASN A 21 -15.17 16.32 -58.69
C ASN A 21 -16.45 15.79 -58.02
N VAL A 22 -16.71 16.18 -56.77
CA VAL A 22 -17.95 15.76 -56.09
C VAL A 22 -19.18 16.39 -56.75
N LEU A 23 -19.10 17.63 -57.22
CA LEU A 23 -20.19 18.34 -57.90
C LEU A 23 -20.36 17.93 -59.36
N ASN A 24 -19.41 17.21 -59.95
CA ASN A 24 -19.31 16.93 -61.39
C ASN A 24 -19.34 18.22 -62.25
N MET A 25 -18.63 19.26 -61.82
CA MET A 25 -18.55 20.56 -62.52
C MET A 25 -17.11 20.97 -62.81
N SER A 26 -16.91 21.80 -63.83
CA SER A 26 -15.60 22.43 -64.09
C SER A 26 -15.41 23.70 -63.26
N LYS A 27 -14.17 24.20 -63.20
CA LYS A 27 -13.88 25.43 -62.43
C LYS A 27 -14.53 26.65 -63.08
N GLU A 28 -14.56 26.65 -64.41
CA GLU A 28 -15.13 27.68 -65.27
C GLU A 28 -16.64 27.82 -65.05
N ASP A 29 -17.31 26.73 -64.67
CA ASP A 29 -18.75 26.72 -64.39
C ASP A 29 -19.11 27.30 -63.03
N VAL A 30 -18.14 27.46 -62.12
CA VAL A 30 -18.39 27.67 -60.69
C VAL A 30 -17.79 28.98 -60.17
N VAL A 31 -16.54 29.29 -60.54
CA VAL A 31 -15.86 30.49 -60.05
C VAL A 31 -16.51 31.75 -60.63
N GLY A 32 -16.76 32.74 -59.79
CA GLY A 32 -17.44 33.98 -60.19
C GLY A 32 -18.96 33.93 -60.11
N LYS A 33 -19.57 32.76 -59.84
CA LYS A 33 -21.00 32.62 -59.56
C LYS A 33 -21.31 32.71 -58.06
N HIS A 34 -22.56 33.01 -57.72
CA HIS A 34 -23.00 33.01 -56.33
C HIS A 34 -23.08 31.59 -55.78
N ILE A 35 -22.66 31.36 -54.54
CA ILE A 35 -22.60 30.03 -53.93
C ILE A 35 -23.94 29.30 -53.89
N LEU A 36 -25.05 30.04 -53.80
CA LEU A 36 -26.41 29.46 -53.82
C LEU A 36 -26.84 28.99 -55.21
N GLU A 37 -26.20 29.43 -56.29
CA GLU A 37 -26.48 28.91 -57.65
C GLU A 37 -25.88 27.51 -57.83
N ILE A 38 -24.75 27.25 -57.15
CA ILE A 38 -24.03 25.98 -57.22
C ILE A 38 -24.48 25.03 -56.10
N THR A 39 -24.76 25.58 -54.92
CA THR A 39 -25.17 24.85 -53.72
C THR A 39 -26.33 25.58 -53.02
N PRO A 40 -27.58 25.33 -53.44
CA PRO A 40 -28.76 26.13 -53.04
C PRO A 40 -29.05 26.24 -51.54
N HIS A 41 -28.57 25.30 -50.71
CA HIS A 41 -28.74 25.36 -49.25
C HIS A 41 -27.42 25.63 -48.51
N SER A 42 -26.44 26.24 -49.17
CA SER A 42 -25.20 26.66 -48.52
C SER A 42 -25.48 27.73 -47.46
N LYS A 43 -24.97 27.51 -46.24
CA LYS A 43 -25.03 28.48 -45.15
C LYS A 43 -23.88 29.50 -45.17
N LEU A 44 -22.99 29.49 -46.17
CA LEU A 44 -21.90 30.47 -46.24
C LEU A 44 -22.37 31.95 -46.28
N PRO A 45 -23.48 32.31 -46.95
CA PRO A 45 -24.04 33.66 -46.85
C PRO A 45 -24.44 34.06 -45.43
N GLU A 46 -24.91 33.11 -44.62
CA GLU A 46 -25.24 33.35 -43.22
C GLU A 46 -23.99 33.65 -42.39
N ILE A 47 -22.88 32.93 -42.63
CA ILE A 47 -21.59 33.19 -41.98
C ILE A 47 -21.06 34.58 -42.31
N ILE A 48 -21.21 35.01 -43.57
CA ILE A 48 -20.81 36.36 -43.99
C ILE A 48 -21.62 37.43 -43.22
N ARG A 49 -22.93 37.21 -43.08
CA ARG A 49 -23.86 38.15 -42.43
C ARG A 49 -23.66 38.22 -40.92
N THR A 50 -23.48 37.06 -40.27
CA THR A 50 -23.41 36.94 -38.81
C THR A 50 -22.00 37.18 -38.28
N GLY A 51 -20.96 36.85 -39.06
CA GLY A 51 -19.59 36.83 -38.58
C GLY A 51 -19.32 35.72 -37.55
N GLU A 52 -20.25 34.78 -37.38
CA GLU A 52 -20.12 33.68 -36.42
C GLU A 52 -19.46 32.45 -37.04
N VAL A 53 -18.72 31.70 -36.22
CA VAL A 53 -18.12 30.43 -36.63
C VAL A 53 -19.13 29.32 -36.49
N HIS A 54 -19.40 28.56 -37.56
CA HIS A 54 -20.14 27.31 -37.46
C HIS A 54 -19.12 26.16 -37.36
N GLU A 55 -18.85 25.73 -36.12
CA GLU A 55 -17.76 24.80 -35.82
C GLU A 55 -17.96 23.43 -36.49
N VAL A 56 -19.15 22.83 -36.43
CA VAL A 56 -19.45 21.51 -37.00
C VAL A 56 -20.90 21.43 -37.48
N ASP A 57 -21.12 21.03 -38.74
CA ASP A 57 -22.45 20.77 -39.33
C ASP A 57 -22.40 19.54 -40.25
N THR A 58 -23.52 18.86 -40.43
CA THR A 58 -23.65 17.76 -41.39
C THR A 58 -24.23 18.27 -42.70
N TRP A 59 -23.61 17.89 -43.81
CA TRP A 59 -24.03 18.34 -45.13
C TRP A 59 -23.91 17.21 -46.14
N THR A 60 -25.01 16.93 -46.82
CA THR A 60 -25.04 15.90 -47.87
C THR A 60 -24.69 16.54 -49.20
N ILE A 61 -23.65 16.05 -49.88
CA ILE A 61 -23.28 16.47 -51.23
C ILE A 61 -23.44 15.26 -52.14
N ASN A 62 -24.33 15.34 -53.14
CA ASN A 62 -24.57 14.26 -54.11
C ASN A 62 -24.78 12.88 -53.47
N GLY A 63 -25.57 12.82 -52.39
CA GLY A 63 -25.88 11.57 -51.67
C GLY A 63 -24.81 11.11 -50.66
N HIS A 64 -23.70 11.84 -50.52
CA HIS A 64 -22.66 11.56 -49.53
C HIS A 64 -22.78 12.51 -48.33
N ASP A 65 -23.02 11.95 -47.14
CA ASP A 65 -23.01 12.71 -45.89
C ASP A 65 -21.58 13.11 -45.52
N THR A 66 -21.36 14.41 -45.39
CA THR A 66 -20.08 15.00 -45.03
C THR A 66 -20.22 15.80 -43.73
N ILE A 67 -19.10 15.94 -43.02
CA ILE A 67 -19.01 16.85 -41.87
C ILE A 67 -18.23 18.07 -42.33
N ILE A 68 -18.81 19.26 -42.18
CA ILE A 68 -18.20 20.51 -42.65
C ILE A 68 -18.10 21.55 -41.53
N THR A 69 -17.14 22.45 -41.68
CA THR A 69 -16.98 23.64 -40.84
C THR A 69 -16.96 24.87 -41.73
N ARG A 70 -17.53 25.97 -41.23
CA ARG A 70 -17.62 27.23 -41.96
C ARG A 70 -17.14 28.36 -41.07
N THR A 71 -16.22 29.16 -41.59
CA THR A 71 -15.56 30.24 -40.84
C THR A 71 -15.61 31.54 -41.63
N PRO A 72 -15.87 32.69 -40.99
CA PRO A 72 -15.77 33.98 -41.65
C PRO A 72 -14.30 34.35 -41.88
N ILE A 73 -14.03 35.09 -42.95
CA ILE A 73 -12.73 35.71 -43.21
C ILE A 73 -12.85 37.16 -42.76
N ILE A 74 -12.11 37.53 -41.71
CA ILE A 74 -12.21 38.86 -41.09
C ILE A 74 -10.92 39.65 -41.35
N LYS A 75 -11.04 40.89 -41.81
CA LYS A 75 -9.94 41.84 -41.98
C LYS A 75 -10.33 43.20 -41.40
N ASN A 76 -9.51 43.74 -40.50
CA ASN A 76 -9.76 45.02 -39.82
C ASN A 76 -11.15 45.12 -39.17
N GLY A 77 -11.61 44.03 -38.54
CA GLY A 77 -12.92 43.96 -37.88
C GLY A 77 -14.13 43.84 -38.81
N LYS A 78 -13.92 43.74 -40.14
CA LYS A 78 -14.99 43.53 -41.12
C LYS A 78 -14.91 42.13 -41.73
N VAL A 79 -16.06 41.48 -41.89
CA VAL A 79 -16.16 40.20 -42.60
C VAL A 79 -16.03 40.48 -44.10
N ILE A 80 -14.97 39.95 -44.73
CA ILE A 80 -14.66 40.14 -46.16
C ILE A 80 -14.97 38.89 -47.01
N GLY A 81 -15.50 37.84 -46.38
CA GLY A 81 -15.84 36.59 -47.03
C GLY A 81 -16.03 35.46 -46.03
N ALA A 82 -16.17 34.24 -46.53
CA ALA A 82 -16.26 33.03 -45.72
C ALA A 82 -15.63 31.84 -46.43
N ILE A 83 -15.24 30.85 -45.63
CA ILE A 83 -14.62 29.62 -46.07
C ILE A 83 -15.44 28.43 -45.55
N GLY A 84 -15.74 27.49 -46.44
CA GLY A 84 -16.33 26.19 -46.10
C GLY A 84 -15.34 25.07 -46.38
N ARG A 85 -15.10 24.19 -45.42
CA ARG A 85 -14.23 23.01 -45.61
C ARG A 85 -14.85 21.75 -44.99
N SER A 86 -14.66 20.58 -45.61
CA SER A 86 -15.09 19.30 -45.04
C SER A 86 -14.03 18.65 -44.17
N LEU A 87 -14.39 18.26 -42.95
CA LEU A 87 -13.53 17.47 -42.06
C LEU A 87 -13.44 16.02 -42.53
N PHE A 88 -14.55 15.46 -42.99
CA PHE A 88 -14.64 14.10 -43.54
C PHE A 88 -15.44 14.10 -44.84
N MET A 89 -14.97 13.34 -45.83
CA MET A 89 -15.64 13.15 -47.12
C MET A 89 -16.69 12.04 -47.08
N ASP A 90 -16.57 11.11 -46.12
CA ASP A 90 -17.55 10.07 -45.85
C ASP A 90 -17.72 9.90 -44.33
N MET A 91 -18.92 9.44 -43.94
CA MET A 91 -19.19 9.07 -42.55
C MET A 91 -18.52 7.75 -42.15
N SER A 92 -18.03 6.95 -43.10
CA SER A 92 -17.35 5.67 -42.84
C SER A 92 -16.06 5.88 -42.04
N SER A 93 -15.25 6.85 -42.44
CA SER A 93 -14.00 7.21 -41.77
C SER A 93 -14.26 7.78 -40.37
N ALA A 94 -15.30 8.60 -40.22
CA ALA A 94 -15.73 9.11 -38.92
C ALA A 94 -16.19 7.97 -38.00
N LYS A 95 -16.99 7.02 -38.51
CA LYS A 95 -17.41 5.82 -37.76
C LYS A 95 -16.22 4.95 -37.33
N ILE A 96 -15.21 4.79 -38.19
CA ILE A 96 -13.98 4.06 -37.83
C ILE A 96 -13.26 4.76 -36.67
N LEU A 97 -13.09 6.08 -36.73
CA LEU A 97 -12.45 6.85 -35.65
C LEU A 97 -13.23 6.75 -34.33
N VAL A 98 -14.56 6.92 -34.37
CA VAL A 98 -15.42 6.77 -33.19
C VAL A 98 -15.31 5.34 -32.63
N SER A 99 -15.36 4.32 -33.49
CA SER A 99 -15.23 2.93 -33.05
C SER A 99 -13.87 2.64 -32.40
N LYS A 100 -12.79 3.23 -32.93
CA LYS A 100 -11.44 3.11 -32.37
C LYS A 100 -11.34 3.81 -31.02
N LEU A 101 -11.91 5.02 -30.91
CA LEU A 101 -11.96 5.78 -29.65
C LEU A 101 -12.72 5.01 -28.57
N LEU A 102 -13.90 4.48 -28.88
CA LEU A 102 -14.70 3.67 -27.95
C LEU A 102 -13.97 2.38 -27.54
N LYS A 103 -13.28 1.70 -28.47
CA LYS A 103 -12.46 0.53 -28.15
C LYS A 103 -11.31 0.89 -27.21
N THR A 104 -10.58 1.95 -27.50
CA THR A 104 -9.48 2.43 -26.65
C THR A 104 -9.98 2.86 -25.28
N GLU A 105 -11.12 3.53 -25.18
CA GLU A 105 -11.72 3.90 -23.90
C GLU A 105 -12.13 2.65 -23.09
N LYS A 106 -12.69 1.63 -23.76
CA LYS A 106 -13.04 0.35 -23.13
C LYS A 106 -11.81 -0.39 -22.61
N GLU A 107 -10.74 -0.45 -23.40
CA GLU A 107 -9.46 -1.04 -22.99
C GLU A 107 -8.84 -0.28 -21.82
N LEU A 108 -8.80 1.05 -21.88
CA LEU A 108 -8.31 1.90 -20.79
C LEU A 108 -9.09 1.65 -19.49
N ASN A 109 -10.42 1.56 -19.59
CA ASN A 109 -11.27 1.26 -18.44
C ASN A 109 -11.06 -0.16 -17.91
N LYS A 110 -10.76 -1.14 -18.77
CA LYS A 110 -10.38 -2.50 -18.36
C LYS A 110 -9.05 -2.49 -17.60
N TYR A 111 -8.01 -1.85 -18.15
CA TYR A 111 -6.71 -1.73 -17.49
C TYR A 111 -6.80 -1.00 -16.15
N LYS A 112 -7.56 0.10 -16.08
CA LYS A 112 -7.83 0.79 -14.81
C LYS A 112 -8.47 -0.16 -13.81
N LYS A 113 -9.49 -0.93 -14.19
CA LYS A 113 -10.13 -1.92 -13.31
C LYS A 113 -9.16 -2.99 -12.82
N GLU A 114 -8.30 -3.52 -13.68
CA GLU A 114 -7.28 -4.51 -13.29
C GLU A 114 -6.29 -3.93 -12.29
N VAL A 115 -5.80 -2.70 -12.51
CA VAL A 115 -4.92 -2.00 -11.57
C VAL A 115 -5.63 -1.74 -10.25
N TYR A 116 -6.89 -1.32 -10.27
CA TYR A 116 -7.68 -1.10 -9.05
C TYR A 116 -7.90 -2.40 -8.28
N GLN A 117 -8.15 -3.53 -8.95
CA GLN A 117 -8.29 -4.83 -8.27
C GLN A 117 -7.02 -5.27 -7.55
N ILE A 118 -5.83 -4.97 -8.11
CA ILE A 118 -4.55 -5.25 -7.43
C ILE A 118 -4.41 -4.43 -6.14
N HIS A 119 -4.99 -3.23 -6.12
CA HIS A 119 -4.92 -2.28 -5.00
C HIS A 119 -6.21 -2.21 -4.17
N GLN A 120 -7.05 -3.24 -4.17
CA GLN A 120 -8.25 -3.28 -3.32
C GLN A 120 -7.92 -3.71 -1.88
N SER A 121 -8.58 -3.07 -0.91
CA SER A 121 -8.62 -3.54 0.47
C SER A 121 -9.31 -4.88 0.54
N LYS A 122 -8.66 -5.89 1.14
CA LYS A 122 -9.23 -7.23 1.30
C LYS A 122 -10.04 -7.38 2.59
N TRP A 123 -9.72 -6.57 3.59
CA TRP A 123 -10.26 -6.68 4.94
C TRP A 123 -11.33 -5.64 5.22
N GLN A 124 -12.38 -6.07 5.92
CA GLN A 124 -13.50 -5.27 6.40
C GLN A 124 -13.53 -5.27 7.93
N PHE A 125 -14.32 -4.37 8.53
CA PHE A 125 -14.49 -4.33 9.99
C PHE A 125 -15.01 -5.66 10.57
N LYS A 126 -15.81 -6.44 9.82
CA LYS A 126 -16.28 -7.76 10.27
C LYS A 126 -15.13 -8.76 10.47
N ASP A 127 -14.03 -8.59 9.76
CA ASP A 127 -12.86 -9.47 9.83
C ASP A 127 -11.91 -9.09 10.99
N LEU A 128 -12.18 -7.96 11.66
CA LEU A 128 -11.50 -7.56 12.89
C LEU A 128 -12.17 -8.23 14.09
N ILE A 129 -11.60 -9.36 14.52
CA ILE A 129 -12.14 -10.21 15.59
C ILE A 129 -11.70 -9.72 16.98
N GLY A 130 -12.67 -9.57 17.87
CA GLY A 130 -12.49 -9.21 19.28
C GLY A 130 -13.79 -8.71 19.90
N ASN A 131 -13.98 -8.96 21.20
CA ASN A 131 -15.16 -8.58 21.98
C ASN A 131 -14.81 -7.79 23.26
N SER A 132 -13.52 -7.62 23.57
CA SER A 132 -13.04 -6.79 24.67
C SER A 132 -13.52 -5.35 24.49
N SER A 133 -13.89 -4.72 25.61
CA SER A 133 -14.46 -3.36 25.61
C SER A 133 -13.53 -2.35 24.92
N GLU A 134 -12.22 -2.41 25.22
CA GLU A 134 -11.20 -1.56 24.61
C GLU A 134 -11.13 -1.78 23.08
N PHE A 135 -11.12 -3.03 22.62
CA PHE A 135 -11.07 -3.32 21.18
C PHE A 135 -12.33 -2.90 20.44
N VAL A 136 -13.52 -3.12 21.04
CA VAL A 136 -14.81 -2.71 20.46
C VAL A 136 -14.89 -1.19 20.35
N MET A 137 -14.40 -0.45 21.36
CA MET A 137 -14.34 1.01 21.33
C MET A 137 -13.45 1.51 20.19
N VAL A 138 -12.24 0.95 20.06
CA VAL A 138 -11.28 1.28 18.99
C VAL A 138 -11.86 0.96 17.61
N LYS A 139 -12.54 -0.18 17.47
CA LYS A 139 -13.22 -0.60 16.24
C LYS A 139 -14.33 0.38 15.85
N SER A 140 -15.16 0.78 16.81
CA SER A 140 -16.25 1.76 16.61
C SER A 140 -15.70 3.13 16.18
N MET A 141 -14.67 3.62 16.87
CA MET A 141 -13.98 4.87 16.52
C MET A 141 -13.41 4.81 15.10
N ALA A 142 -12.67 3.75 14.76
CA ALA A 142 -12.13 3.56 13.41
C ALA A 142 -13.23 3.53 12.34
N GLN A 143 -14.38 2.93 12.63
CA GLN A 143 -15.52 2.91 11.73
C GLN A 143 -16.11 4.31 11.52
N GLN A 144 -16.28 5.11 12.57
CA GLN A 144 -16.73 6.51 12.43
C GLN A 144 -15.75 7.34 11.59
N LEU A 145 -14.44 7.14 11.81
CA LEU A 145 -13.39 7.84 11.09
C LEU A 145 -13.35 7.48 9.60
N SER A 146 -13.89 6.33 9.18
CA SER A 146 -13.95 5.96 7.77
C SER A 146 -14.70 6.98 6.91
N ASN A 147 -15.69 7.68 7.48
CA ASN A 147 -16.48 8.72 6.80
C ASN A 147 -15.76 10.07 6.65
N THR A 148 -14.59 10.24 7.28
CA THR A 148 -13.81 11.48 7.24
C THR A 148 -12.65 11.39 6.24
N THR A 149 -12.12 12.54 5.82
CA THR A 149 -10.91 12.64 4.98
C THR A 149 -9.64 12.93 5.78
N SER A 150 -9.74 13.04 7.10
CA SER A 150 -8.63 13.36 7.99
C SER A 150 -7.53 12.29 7.93
N THR A 151 -6.28 12.74 8.17
CA THR A 151 -5.15 11.84 8.37
C THR A 151 -5.36 11.03 9.64
N ILE A 152 -5.15 9.71 9.56
CA ILE A 152 -5.29 8.81 10.70
C ILE A 152 -3.93 8.22 11.03
N LEU A 153 -3.51 8.33 12.28
CA LEU A 153 -2.33 7.67 12.83
C LEU A 153 -2.76 6.45 13.65
N ILE A 154 -2.42 5.26 13.17
CA ILE A 154 -2.66 3.99 13.84
C ILE A 154 -1.43 3.62 14.65
N THR A 155 -1.58 3.56 15.97
CA THR A 155 -0.50 3.18 16.89
C THR A 155 -0.77 1.81 17.48
N GLY A 156 0.27 1.01 17.71
CA GLY A 156 0.14 -0.29 18.33
C GLY A 156 1.37 -1.15 18.11
N GLU A 157 1.57 -2.12 19.00
CA GLU A 157 2.69 -3.05 18.91
C GLU A 157 2.69 -3.83 17.58
N SER A 158 3.86 -4.35 17.22
CA SER A 158 3.99 -5.20 16.04
C SER A 158 3.09 -6.43 16.17
N GLY A 159 2.43 -6.81 15.07
CA GLY A 159 1.52 -7.95 15.03
C GLY A 159 0.12 -7.72 15.62
N THR A 160 -0.26 -6.49 15.99
CA THR A 160 -1.63 -6.20 16.49
C THR A 160 -2.70 -6.09 15.39
N GLY A 161 -2.29 -5.98 14.10
CA GLY A 161 -3.21 -5.86 12.96
C GLY A 161 -3.44 -4.44 12.45
N LYS A 162 -2.47 -3.53 12.62
CA LYS A 162 -2.54 -2.13 12.14
C LYS A 162 -2.96 -2.02 10.66
N GLU A 163 -2.41 -2.88 9.80
CA GLU A 163 -2.76 -2.92 8.38
C GLU A 163 -4.22 -3.33 8.14
N LEU A 164 -4.75 -4.32 8.89
CA LEU A 164 -6.14 -4.75 8.75
C LEU A 164 -7.10 -3.62 9.11
N PHE A 165 -6.77 -2.83 10.13
CA PHE A 165 -7.52 -1.61 10.47
C PHE A 165 -7.46 -0.58 9.34
N ALA A 166 -6.28 -0.30 8.76
CA ALA A 166 -6.16 0.64 7.65
C ALA A 166 -6.99 0.23 6.43
N GLN A 167 -6.98 -1.07 6.09
CA GLN A 167 -7.79 -1.62 5.01
C GLN A 167 -9.30 -1.54 5.33
N ALA A 168 -9.71 -1.89 6.55
CA ALA A 168 -11.11 -1.81 6.96
C ALA A 168 -11.64 -0.37 6.93
N ILE A 169 -10.84 0.60 7.38
CA ILE A 169 -11.16 2.03 7.33
C ILE A 169 -11.35 2.48 5.88
N HIS A 170 -10.45 2.11 4.97
CA HIS A 170 -10.58 2.43 3.55
C HIS A 170 -11.83 1.78 2.93
N HIS A 171 -12.07 0.50 3.21
CA HIS A 171 -13.24 -0.23 2.70
C HIS A 171 -14.57 0.39 3.13
N ALA A 172 -14.66 0.91 4.35
CA ALA A 172 -15.87 1.57 4.85
C ALA A 172 -16.00 3.03 4.40
N SER A 173 -14.99 3.61 3.77
CA SER A 173 -14.98 5.02 3.38
C SER A 173 -15.69 5.30 2.04
N LEU A 174 -15.92 6.59 1.76
CA LEU A 174 -16.39 7.07 0.45
C LEU A 174 -15.42 6.74 -0.71
N ARG A 175 -14.16 6.37 -0.40
CA ARG A 175 -13.11 6.03 -1.36
C ARG A 175 -12.94 4.52 -1.53
N ASN A 176 -13.88 3.69 -1.10
CA ASN A 176 -13.75 2.22 -1.12
C ASN A 176 -13.62 1.57 -2.51
N LYS A 177 -14.00 2.29 -3.58
CA LYS A 177 -13.80 1.87 -4.98
C LYS A 177 -12.52 2.42 -5.60
N GLU A 178 -11.87 3.34 -4.91
CA GLU A 178 -10.61 3.99 -5.31
C GLU A 178 -9.43 3.16 -4.77
N PRO A 179 -8.18 3.41 -5.20
CA PRO A 179 -7.08 2.52 -4.88
C PRO A 179 -6.64 2.64 -3.41
N PHE A 180 -6.31 1.51 -2.80
CA PHE A 180 -5.59 1.43 -1.53
C PHE A 180 -4.13 1.05 -1.80
N VAL A 181 -3.23 2.02 -1.70
CA VAL A 181 -1.80 1.84 -1.99
C VAL A 181 -1.03 1.75 -0.69
N ARG A 182 -0.41 0.58 -0.44
CA ARG A 182 0.45 0.36 0.72
C ARG A 182 1.92 0.61 0.38
N ILE A 183 2.63 1.20 1.33
CA ILE A 183 4.09 1.21 1.37
C ILE A 183 4.58 0.95 2.79
N ASN A 184 5.66 0.17 2.91
CA ASN A 184 6.34 -0.08 4.18
C ASN A 184 7.67 0.69 4.19
N CYS A 185 7.82 1.59 5.16
CA CYS A 185 8.93 2.53 5.22
C CYS A 185 10.26 1.91 5.71
N VAL A 186 10.24 0.72 6.31
CA VAL A 186 11.44 0.00 6.79
C VAL A 186 12.15 -0.75 5.66
N SER A 187 11.40 -1.19 4.66
CA SER A 187 11.85 -2.23 3.72
C SER A 187 12.79 -1.77 2.60
N LEU A 188 13.07 -0.47 2.48
CA LEU A 188 13.77 0.09 1.32
C LEU A 188 14.92 1.04 1.74
N PRO A 189 16.09 0.97 1.08
CA PRO A 189 17.09 2.02 1.10
C PRO A 189 16.48 3.38 0.73
N GLU A 190 17.02 4.47 1.27
CA GLU A 190 16.47 5.83 1.12
C GLU A 190 16.16 6.22 -0.33
N ASN A 191 17.12 6.03 -1.25
CA ASN A 191 16.94 6.36 -2.67
C ASN A 191 15.82 5.52 -3.34
N LEU A 192 15.65 4.27 -2.90
CA LEU A 192 14.57 3.40 -3.40
C LEU A 192 13.23 3.79 -2.79
N LEU A 193 13.20 4.18 -1.52
CA LEU A 193 12.00 4.70 -0.86
C LEU A 193 11.50 5.97 -1.56
N GLU A 194 12.42 6.87 -1.93
CA GLU A 194 12.07 8.11 -2.64
C GLU A 194 11.44 7.82 -4.01
N SER A 195 12.13 7.01 -4.82
CA SER A 195 11.65 6.66 -6.16
C SER A 195 10.37 5.83 -6.15
N GLU A 196 10.13 5.02 -5.11
CA GLU A 196 8.84 4.35 -4.92
C GLU A 196 7.73 5.34 -4.53
N LEU A 197 7.96 6.23 -3.55
CA LEU A 197 6.94 7.16 -3.07
C LEU A 197 6.52 8.17 -4.14
N PHE A 198 7.50 8.82 -4.77
CA PHE A 198 7.28 9.99 -5.63
C PHE A 198 7.45 9.70 -7.12
N GLY A 199 8.03 8.55 -7.49
CA GLY A 199 8.31 8.23 -8.88
C GLY A 199 9.55 8.94 -9.41
N TYR A 200 9.91 8.65 -10.65
CA TYR A 200 11.09 9.26 -11.29
C TYR A 200 10.83 9.53 -12.77
N GLU A 201 11.53 10.55 -13.29
CA GLU A 201 11.59 10.81 -14.73
C GLU A 201 12.69 10.02 -15.42
N GLU A 202 12.60 9.91 -16.75
CA GLU A 202 13.63 9.27 -17.56
C GLU A 202 14.98 9.97 -17.35
N GLY A 203 16.04 9.19 -17.12
CA GLY A 203 17.38 9.72 -16.90
C GLY A 203 17.68 10.24 -15.50
N ALA A 204 16.76 10.12 -14.53
CA ALA A 204 16.97 10.59 -13.16
C ALA A 204 18.15 9.91 -12.43
N PHE A 205 18.47 8.65 -12.76
CA PHE A 205 19.61 7.91 -12.22
C PHE A 205 20.02 6.76 -13.17
N THR A 206 21.20 6.19 -12.96
CA THR A 206 21.70 5.03 -13.72
C THR A 206 20.79 3.81 -13.54
N GLY A 207 20.11 3.39 -14.61
CA GLY A 207 19.13 2.29 -14.58
C GLY A 207 17.65 2.74 -14.55
N ALA A 208 17.39 4.05 -14.63
CA ALA A 208 16.03 4.56 -14.83
C ALA A 208 15.42 3.99 -16.13
N LYS A 209 14.19 3.45 -16.05
CA LYS A 209 13.47 2.95 -17.23
C LYS A 209 13.16 4.10 -18.20
N LYS A 210 13.25 3.81 -19.50
CA LYS A 210 12.73 4.71 -20.55
C LYS A 210 11.25 5.02 -20.30
N GLY A 211 10.87 6.29 -20.28
CA GLY A 211 9.54 6.76 -19.91
C GLY A 211 9.28 6.99 -18.40
N GLY A 212 10.26 6.74 -17.53
CA GLY A 212 10.13 6.96 -16.08
C GLY A 212 9.21 5.95 -15.37
N LYS A 213 8.87 6.23 -14.10
CA LYS A 213 7.94 5.41 -13.29
C LYS A 213 7.09 6.31 -12.38
N PRO A 214 5.76 6.14 -12.33
CA PRO A 214 4.91 6.87 -11.39
C PRO A 214 5.14 6.42 -9.95
N GLY A 215 5.05 7.37 -9.01
CA GLY A 215 5.16 7.08 -7.57
C GLY A 215 3.90 6.49 -6.95
N LYS A 216 4.02 5.93 -5.74
CA LYS A 216 2.88 5.41 -4.96
C LYS A 216 1.84 6.49 -4.66
N PHE A 217 2.25 7.75 -4.46
CA PHE A 217 1.30 8.85 -4.28
C PHE A 217 0.46 9.12 -5.54
N GLU A 218 1.06 8.99 -6.74
CA GLU A 218 0.31 9.08 -8.00
C GLU A 218 -0.67 7.91 -8.15
N LEU A 219 -0.23 6.69 -7.82
CA LEU A 219 -1.06 5.49 -7.86
C LEU A 219 -2.22 5.56 -6.85
N ALA A 220 -2.04 6.28 -5.74
CA ALA A 220 -3.05 6.48 -4.71
C ALA A 220 -4.01 7.63 -5.00
N LYS A 221 -3.90 8.31 -6.15
CA LYS A 221 -4.73 9.47 -6.49
C LYS A 221 -6.22 9.15 -6.39
N ARG A 222 -6.97 10.02 -5.70
CA ARG A 222 -8.39 9.88 -5.28
C ARG A 222 -8.67 8.76 -4.28
N GLY A 223 -7.70 7.91 -4.00
CA GLY A 223 -7.79 6.80 -3.05
C GLY A 223 -7.14 7.11 -1.71
N THR A 224 -6.53 6.07 -1.14
CA THR A 224 -5.85 6.10 0.16
C THR A 224 -4.43 5.57 0.01
N ILE A 225 -3.47 6.27 0.60
CA ILE A 225 -2.12 5.75 0.82
C ILE A 225 -1.98 5.30 2.27
N PHE A 226 -1.47 4.10 2.47
CA PHE A 226 -1.14 3.54 3.77
C PHE A 226 0.37 3.49 3.96
N LEU A 227 0.86 4.29 4.90
CA LEU A 227 2.27 4.40 5.28
C LEU A 227 2.52 3.52 6.51
N ASP A 228 3.05 2.32 6.30
CA ASP A 228 3.34 1.38 7.38
C ASP A 228 4.75 1.61 7.95
N GLU A 229 4.85 1.53 9.27
CA GLU A 229 6.05 1.82 10.06
C GLU A 229 6.67 3.20 9.76
N ILE A 230 5.83 4.26 9.82
CA ILE A 230 6.23 5.64 9.54
C ILE A 230 7.35 6.16 10.46
N GLY A 231 7.47 5.61 11.66
CA GLY A 231 8.52 5.97 12.62
C GLY A 231 9.93 5.62 12.13
N ASP A 232 10.07 4.70 11.17
CA ASP A 232 11.36 4.31 10.63
C ASP A 232 11.72 5.06 9.33
N MET A 233 10.93 6.08 8.97
CA MET A 233 11.22 6.92 7.80
C MET A 233 12.42 7.85 8.06
N PRO A 234 13.43 7.90 7.16
CA PRO A 234 14.55 8.84 7.26
C PRO A 234 14.12 10.31 7.31
N LEU A 235 14.85 11.17 8.04
CA LEU A 235 14.53 12.59 8.23
C LEU A 235 14.41 13.39 6.90
N THR A 236 15.22 13.06 5.92
CA THR A 236 15.16 13.62 4.55
C THR A 236 13.81 13.34 3.89
N MET A 237 13.32 12.11 4.02
CA MET A 237 12.04 11.66 3.50
C MET A 237 10.86 12.24 4.28
N GLN A 238 11.01 12.43 5.59
CA GLN A 238 10.01 13.13 6.42
C GLN A 238 9.74 14.55 5.90
N THR A 239 10.79 15.26 5.47
CA THR A 239 10.66 16.61 4.90
C THR A 239 9.86 16.60 3.60
N LYS A 240 10.13 15.65 2.68
CA LYS A 240 9.37 15.52 1.44
C LYS A 240 7.92 15.12 1.70
N LEU A 241 7.68 14.19 2.62
CA LEU A 241 6.33 13.79 3.01
C LEU A 241 5.53 14.98 3.59
N LEU A 242 6.16 15.81 4.41
CA LEU A 242 5.54 17.02 4.95
C LEU A 242 5.06 17.94 3.82
N SER A 243 5.90 18.21 2.82
CA SER A 243 5.52 19.03 1.66
C SER A 243 4.30 18.46 0.93
N VAL A 244 4.22 17.14 0.79
CA VAL A 244 3.07 16.47 0.16
C VAL A 244 1.79 16.63 0.98
N LEU A 245 1.88 16.52 2.31
CA LEU A 245 0.74 16.68 3.21
C LEU A 245 0.23 18.12 3.26
N GLN A 246 1.12 19.10 3.14
CA GLN A 246 0.81 20.53 3.18
C GLN A 246 0.32 21.05 1.82
N GLU A 247 1.14 20.90 0.78
CA GLU A 247 0.92 21.51 -0.54
C GLU A 247 0.00 20.67 -1.44
N ARG A 248 -0.21 19.39 -1.10
CA ARG A 248 -0.98 18.44 -1.94
C ARG A 248 -0.42 18.32 -3.36
N VAL A 249 0.90 18.45 -3.46
CA VAL A 249 1.67 18.37 -4.71
C VAL A 249 2.85 17.43 -4.48
N ILE A 250 3.21 16.68 -5.50
CA ILE A 250 4.45 15.90 -5.55
C ILE A 250 5.28 16.33 -6.77
N GLU A 251 6.58 16.09 -6.68
CA GLU A 251 7.52 16.20 -7.79
C GLU A 251 8.23 14.85 -7.94
N ARG A 252 8.41 14.40 -9.18
CA ARG A 252 9.16 13.17 -9.46
C ARG A 252 10.64 13.41 -9.25
N VAL A 253 11.39 12.37 -8.88
CA VAL A 253 12.85 12.43 -8.82
C VAL A 253 13.40 12.83 -10.19
N GLY A 254 14.19 13.91 -10.23
CA GLY A 254 14.76 14.49 -11.44
C GLY A 254 13.79 15.31 -12.30
N GLY A 255 12.52 15.42 -11.90
CA GLY A 255 11.50 16.22 -12.58
C GLY A 255 11.28 17.57 -11.90
N ILE A 256 10.82 18.56 -12.67
CA ILE A 256 10.49 19.91 -12.18
C ILE A 256 8.98 20.21 -12.23
N LYS A 257 8.17 19.24 -12.68
CA LYS A 257 6.75 19.44 -12.90
C LYS A 257 5.96 19.07 -11.63
N PRO A 258 5.29 20.03 -10.98
CA PRO A 258 4.42 19.73 -9.85
C PRO A 258 3.18 18.96 -10.29
N ILE A 259 2.85 17.89 -9.57
CA ILE A 259 1.67 17.06 -9.79
C ILE A 259 0.73 17.19 -8.60
N LYS A 260 -0.44 17.81 -8.80
CA LYS A 260 -1.49 17.89 -7.78
C LYS A 260 -2.06 16.50 -7.47
N ILE A 261 -2.12 16.17 -6.19
CA ILE A 261 -2.64 14.90 -5.69
C ILE A 261 -3.75 15.12 -4.65
N ASP A 262 -4.81 14.34 -4.77
CA ASP A 262 -5.85 14.20 -3.74
C ASP A 262 -5.75 12.79 -3.18
N VAL A 263 -5.14 12.64 -2.01
CA VAL A 263 -4.86 11.34 -1.40
C VAL A 263 -5.21 11.41 0.08
N ARG A 264 -5.96 10.42 0.56
CA ARG A 264 -6.21 10.22 1.99
C ARG A 264 -5.00 9.49 2.57
N VAL A 265 -4.49 9.96 3.70
CA VAL A 265 -3.31 9.37 4.33
C VAL A 265 -3.73 8.61 5.59
N ILE A 266 -3.31 7.34 5.67
CA ILE A 266 -3.35 6.56 6.91
C ILE A 266 -1.91 6.15 7.19
N ALA A 267 -1.40 6.49 8.36
CA ALA A 267 -0.06 6.11 8.80
C ALA A 267 -0.15 5.11 9.95
N ALA A 268 0.82 4.22 10.08
CA ALA A 268 0.93 3.29 11.18
C ALA A 268 2.35 3.23 11.74
N THR A 269 2.47 3.00 13.04
CA THR A 269 3.77 2.74 13.68
C THR A 269 3.62 1.96 14.99
N ASN A 270 4.65 1.20 15.34
CA ASN A 270 4.85 0.64 16.68
C ASN A 270 5.73 1.50 17.60
N ARG A 271 6.35 2.58 17.10
CA ARG A 271 7.24 3.45 17.86
C ARG A 271 6.48 4.59 18.52
N ASP A 272 7.04 5.13 19.59
CA ASP A 272 6.53 6.34 20.25
C ASP A 272 7.05 7.57 19.51
N LEU A 273 6.24 8.10 18.59
CA LEU A 273 6.61 9.30 17.82
C LEU A 273 6.80 10.53 18.71
N GLU A 274 6.09 10.64 19.84
CA GLU A 274 6.25 11.78 20.76
C GLU A 274 7.64 11.77 21.38
N GLN A 275 8.12 10.60 21.80
CA GLN A 275 9.48 10.45 22.31
C GLN A 275 10.53 10.65 21.21
N MET A 276 10.27 10.18 19.98
CA MET A 276 11.17 10.38 18.86
C MET A 276 11.31 11.86 18.47
N VAL A 277 10.24 12.64 18.59
CA VAL A 277 10.29 14.11 18.39
C VAL A 277 11.19 14.76 19.45
N ARG A 278 11.06 14.36 20.72
CA ARG A 278 11.95 14.86 21.80
C ARG A 278 13.41 14.49 21.58
N ASN A 279 13.67 13.36 20.93
CA ASN A 279 15.01 12.89 20.61
C ASN A 279 15.54 13.41 19.25
N GLU A 280 14.80 14.28 18.56
CA GLU A 280 15.13 14.77 17.20
C GLU A 280 15.23 13.68 16.12
N GLU A 281 14.70 12.49 16.37
CA GLU A 281 14.65 11.36 15.43
C GLU A 281 13.44 11.45 14.49
N PHE A 282 12.46 12.28 14.84
CA PHE A 282 11.26 12.53 14.05
C PHE A 282 10.91 14.02 14.08
N ARG A 283 10.52 14.59 12.94
CA ARG A 283 10.21 16.02 12.88
C ARG A 283 8.88 16.34 13.55
N GLU A 284 8.89 17.39 14.39
CA GLU A 284 7.71 17.86 15.11
C GLU A 284 6.57 18.30 14.18
N ASP A 285 6.91 19.04 13.11
CA ASP A 285 5.95 19.54 12.11
C ASP A 285 5.20 18.42 11.37
N LEU A 286 5.91 17.35 10.99
CA LEU A 286 5.31 16.16 10.39
C LEU A 286 4.46 15.39 11.40
N TYR A 287 4.91 15.27 12.65
CA TYR A 287 4.15 14.60 13.71
C TYR A 287 2.76 15.21 13.87
N TYR A 288 2.63 16.54 13.97
CA TYR A 288 1.33 17.18 14.09
C TYR A 288 0.44 17.04 12.85
N ARG A 289 1.03 16.93 11.64
CA ARG A 289 0.28 16.68 10.39
C ARG A 289 -0.20 15.24 10.26
N LEU A 290 0.49 14.28 10.88
CA LEU A 290 0.11 12.87 10.91
C LEU A 290 -0.88 12.58 12.06
N ASN A 291 -0.62 13.13 13.24
CA ASN A 291 -1.39 12.89 14.45
C ASN A 291 -2.64 13.80 14.55
N VAL A 292 -3.43 13.87 13.47
CA VAL A 292 -4.71 14.60 13.47
C VAL A 292 -5.77 13.78 14.20
N VAL A 293 -5.84 12.48 13.90
CA VAL A 293 -6.67 11.54 14.66
C VAL A 293 -5.85 10.29 14.96
N ARG A 294 -5.79 9.90 16.23
CA ARG A 294 -5.06 8.72 16.70
C ARG A 294 -6.00 7.56 16.96
N VAL A 295 -5.65 6.40 16.44
CA VAL A 295 -6.30 5.11 16.75
C VAL A 295 -5.25 4.22 17.41
N SER A 296 -5.43 3.89 18.69
CA SER A 296 -4.49 3.03 19.42
C SER A 296 -5.04 1.61 19.51
N ILE A 297 -4.34 0.65 18.92
CA ILE A 297 -4.75 -0.76 18.92
C ILE A 297 -4.15 -1.44 20.15
N PRO A 298 -4.98 -2.04 21.03
CA PRO A 298 -4.49 -2.73 22.21
C PRO A 298 -3.72 -4.00 21.83
N SER A 299 -2.65 -4.28 22.59
CA SER A 299 -1.91 -5.53 22.50
C SER A 299 -2.76 -6.71 22.97
N LEU A 300 -2.43 -7.91 22.49
CA LEU A 300 -3.20 -9.12 22.74
C LEU A 300 -3.28 -9.46 24.24
N ARG A 301 -2.22 -9.17 25.01
CA ARG A 301 -2.20 -9.32 26.47
C ARG A 301 -3.19 -8.45 27.23
N LYS A 302 -3.65 -7.35 26.65
CA LYS A 302 -4.68 -6.48 27.25
C LYS A 302 -6.10 -6.96 26.93
N ARG A 303 -6.25 -7.93 26.03
CA ARG A 303 -7.54 -8.46 25.56
C ARG A 303 -7.61 -9.99 25.56
N PRO A 304 -7.30 -10.67 26.68
CA PRO A 304 -7.33 -12.13 26.75
C PRO A 304 -8.74 -12.73 26.51
N SER A 305 -9.80 -11.95 26.71
CA SER A 305 -11.17 -12.35 26.39
C SER A 305 -11.42 -12.54 24.88
N ASP A 306 -10.61 -11.91 24.02
CA ASP A 306 -10.71 -12.04 22.57
C ASP A 306 -10.15 -13.37 22.06
N LEU A 307 -9.24 -14.01 22.83
CA LEU A 307 -8.48 -15.18 22.38
C LEU A 307 -9.35 -16.35 21.91
N PRO A 308 -10.41 -16.79 22.63
CA PRO A 308 -11.22 -17.91 22.18
C PRO A 308 -11.84 -17.68 20.78
N LEU A 309 -12.40 -16.48 20.55
CA LEU A 309 -12.99 -16.10 19.27
C LEU A 309 -11.93 -15.97 18.18
N LEU A 310 -10.79 -15.37 18.51
CA LEU A 310 -9.68 -15.17 17.59
C LEU A 310 -9.05 -16.50 17.15
N VAL A 311 -8.87 -17.45 18.09
CA VAL A 311 -8.35 -18.79 17.82
C VAL A 311 -9.30 -19.55 16.89
N GLN A 312 -10.60 -19.53 17.17
CA GLN A 312 -11.60 -20.21 16.34
C GLN A 312 -11.55 -19.70 14.88
N ASP A 313 -11.53 -18.38 14.71
CA ASP A 313 -11.48 -17.77 13.39
C ASP A 313 -10.13 -18.00 12.67
N LEU A 314 -9.01 -17.95 13.39
CA LEU A 314 -7.69 -18.28 12.83
C LEU A 314 -7.58 -19.74 12.41
N ILE A 315 -8.12 -20.68 13.19
CA ILE A 315 -8.16 -22.11 12.82
C ILE A 315 -8.88 -22.29 11.47
N LEU A 316 -10.06 -21.67 11.29
CA LEU A 316 -10.81 -21.75 10.04
C LEU A 316 -10.00 -21.18 8.85
N ARG A 317 -9.36 -20.03 9.05
CA ARG A 317 -8.54 -19.39 8.01
C ARG A 317 -7.30 -20.21 7.65
N ILE A 318 -6.60 -20.75 8.65
CA ILE A 318 -5.40 -21.56 8.45
C ILE A 318 -5.75 -22.88 7.78
N ASN A 319 -6.79 -23.59 8.23
CA ASN A 319 -7.23 -24.84 7.59
C ASN A 319 -7.50 -24.68 6.10
N LYS A 320 -8.14 -23.58 5.70
CA LYS A 320 -8.40 -23.29 4.29
C LYS A 320 -7.10 -23.09 3.49
N LYS A 321 -6.06 -22.56 4.13
CA LYS A 321 -4.75 -22.28 3.51
C LYS A 321 -3.87 -23.53 3.38
N ILE A 322 -3.89 -24.41 4.37
CA ILE A 322 -3.03 -25.61 4.42
C ILE A 322 -3.80 -26.92 4.19
N GLU A 323 -5.07 -26.84 3.83
CA GLU A 323 -5.96 -27.96 3.48
C GLU A 323 -6.09 -29.02 4.59
N THR A 324 -6.29 -28.56 5.83
CA THR A 324 -6.45 -29.41 7.03
C THR A 324 -7.86 -29.34 7.62
N ASN A 325 -8.20 -30.29 8.50
CA ASN A 325 -9.55 -30.45 9.08
C ASN A 325 -9.60 -30.30 10.62
N VAL A 326 -8.72 -29.49 11.20
CA VAL A 326 -8.71 -29.24 12.65
C VAL A 326 -9.84 -28.29 13.01
N THR A 327 -10.86 -28.71 13.76
CA THR A 327 -12.07 -27.90 13.95
C THR A 327 -12.17 -27.27 15.33
N GLN A 328 -11.42 -27.80 16.32
CA GLN A 328 -11.60 -27.46 17.72
C GLN A 328 -10.27 -27.16 18.41
N CYS A 329 -10.36 -26.40 19.50
CA CYS A 329 -9.28 -26.20 20.46
C CYS A 329 -9.85 -26.53 21.84
N SER A 330 -9.15 -27.37 22.62
CA SER A 330 -9.65 -27.78 23.93
C SER A 330 -9.60 -26.61 24.92
N GLN A 331 -10.50 -26.64 25.91
CA GLN A 331 -10.60 -25.56 26.90
C GLN A 331 -9.27 -25.32 27.64
N LYS A 332 -8.56 -26.40 27.99
CA LYS A 332 -7.23 -26.31 28.61
C LYS A 332 -6.19 -25.64 27.71
N ALA A 333 -6.23 -25.93 26.41
CA ALA A 333 -5.36 -25.26 25.45
C ALA A 333 -5.68 -23.77 25.33
N ILE A 334 -6.97 -23.39 25.37
CA ILE A 334 -7.38 -21.98 25.41
C ILE A 334 -6.89 -21.28 26.67
N GLU A 335 -7.01 -21.91 27.84
CA GLU A 335 -6.50 -21.37 29.12
C GLU A 335 -4.98 -21.18 29.08
N LEU A 336 -4.25 -22.15 28.51
CA LEU A 336 -2.81 -22.03 28.29
C LEU A 336 -2.48 -20.83 27.38
N LEU A 337 -3.21 -20.67 26.28
CA LEU A 337 -3.06 -19.53 25.37
C LEU A 337 -3.37 -18.19 26.06
N GLN A 338 -4.37 -18.15 26.95
CA GLN A 338 -4.73 -16.95 27.72
C GLN A 338 -3.68 -16.57 28.77
N SER A 339 -2.92 -17.53 29.30
CA SER A 339 -1.86 -17.28 30.28
C SER A 339 -0.59 -16.65 29.66
N TYR A 340 -0.44 -16.70 28.34
CA TYR A 340 0.75 -16.21 27.66
C TYR A 340 0.68 -14.70 27.36
N SER A 341 1.84 -14.02 27.39
CA SER A 341 1.92 -12.55 27.25
C SER A 341 1.91 -12.05 25.80
N TRP A 342 2.07 -12.94 24.81
CA TRP A 342 1.99 -12.62 23.38
C TRP A 342 2.82 -11.41 22.92
N PRO A 343 4.16 -11.41 23.11
CA PRO A 343 5.02 -10.31 22.67
C PRO A 343 4.94 -10.01 21.17
N GLY A 344 4.64 -11.00 20.33
CA GLY A 344 4.40 -10.82 18.89
C GLY A 344 2.91 -10.70 18.51
N ASN A 345 2.02 -10.51 19.50
CA ASN A 345 0.59 -10.30 19.34
C ASN A 345 -0.08 -11.36 18.44
N VAL A 346 -1.01 -10.95 17.57
CA VAL A 346 -1.80 -11.84 16.72
C VAL A 346 -0.92 -12.56 15.71
N ARG A 347 0.17 -11.94 15.23
CA ARG A 347 1.10 -12.56 14.29
C ARG A 347 1.83 -13.76 14.92
N GLU A 348 2.21 -13.66 16.19
CA GLU A 348 2.79 -14.78 16.92
C GLU A 348 1.77 -15.89 17.15
N LEU A 349 0.55 -15.53 17.56
CA LEU A 349 -0.57 -16.47 17.73
C LEU A 349 -0.85 -17.25 16.44
N GLU A 350 -0.97 -16.57 15.31
CA GLU A 350 -1.21 -17.19 14.00
C GLU A 350 -0.09 -18.19 13.66
N ASN A 351 1.18 -17.79 13.82
CA ASN A 351 2.32 -18.68 13.57
C ASN A 351 2.37 -19.88 14.52
N LEU A 352 1.92 -19.71 15.77
CA LEU A 352 1.84 -20.80 16.73
C LEU A 352 0.71 -21.77 16.39
N LEU A 353 -0.47 -21.26 16.05
CA LEU A 353 -1.62 -22.06 15.63
C LEU A 353 -1.32 -22.81 14.33
N GLU A 354 -0.68 -22.18 13.34
CA GLU A 354 -0.29 -22.86 12.08
C GLU A 354 0.63 -24.06 12.38
N ARG A 355 1.57 -23.92 13.31
CA ARG A 355 2.42 -25.04 13.77
C ARG A 355 1.62 -26.10 14.51
N ALA A 356 0.73 -25.71 15.42
CA ALA A 356 -0.10 -26.63 16.19
C ALA A 356 -1.04 -27.45 15.29
N ILE A 357 -1.66 -26.81 14.29
CA ILE A 357 -2.54 -27.47 13.30
C ILE A 357 -1.75 -28.48 12.46
N ASN A 358 -0.54 -28.14 12.01
CA ASN A 358 0.32 -29.08 11.30
C ASN A 358 0.66 -30.32 12.15
N LEU A 359 0.99 -30.13 13.42
CA LEU A 359 1.27 -31.23 14.36
C LEU A 359 0.03 -32.11 14.58
N ALA A 360 -1.12 -31.49 14.84
CA ALA A 360 -2.39 -32.21 15.02
C ALA A 360 -2.75 -33.02 13.78
N ASN A 361 -2.58 -32.43 12.58
CA ASN A 361 -2.85 -33.10 11.32
C ASN A 361 -1.93 -34.32 11.09
N MET A 362 -0.63 -34.21 11.42
CA MET A 362 0.31 -35.34 11.35
C MET A 362 -0.12 -36.50 12.27
N SER A 363 -0.65 -36.17 13.45
CA SER A 363 -1.20 -37.13 14.41
C SER A 363 -2.67 -37.52 14.13
N LYS A 364 -3.25 -37.09 12.98
CA LYS A 364 -4.66 -37.31 12.59
C LYS A 364 -5.68 -36.84 13.64
N GLN A 365 -5.34 -35.83 14.43
CA GLN A 365 -6.22 -35.22 15.41
C GLN A 365 -6.98 -34.04 14.79
N THR A 366 -8.23 -33.87 15.22
CA THR A 366 -9.11 -32.75 14.80
C THR A 366 -9.27 -31.67 15.87
N CYS A 367 -8.68 -31.88 17.06
CA CYS A 367 -8.75 -30.98 18.21
C CYS A 367 -7.34 -30.60 18.68
N LEU A 368 -7.09 -29.30 18.86
CA LEU A 368 -5.84 -28.81 19.43
C LEU A 368 -5.86 -28.95 20.96
N ASN A 369 -5.04 -29.86 21.46
CA ASN A 369 -4.74 -30.02 22.88
C ASN A 369 -3.44 -29.31 23.29
N GLU A 370 -3.20 -29.19 24.59
CA GLU A 370 -2.03 -28.54 25.18
C GLU A 370 -0.70 -29.08 24.61
N GLU A 371 -0.64 -30.38 24.32
CA GLU A 371 0.54 -31.06 23.72
C GLU A 371 0.99 -30.47 22.38
N HIS A 372 0.10 -29.80 21.64
CA HIS A 372 0.43 -29.14 20.38
C HIS A 372 1.08 -27.76 20.56
N PHE A 373 1.19 -27.30 21.81
CA PHE A 373 1.80 -26.02 22.17
C PHE A 373 3.06 -26.18 23.05
N PRO A 374 4.04 -27.02 22.67
CA PRO A 374 5.20 -27.34 23.52
C PRO A 374 6.08 -26.11 23.82
N SER A 375 6.05 -25.08 22.97
CA SER A 375 6.80 -23.84 23.15
C SER A 375 6.26 -22.95 24.27
N LEU A 376 4.96 -23.04 24.59
CA LEU A 376 4.36 -22.22 25.65
C LEU A 376 4.77 -22.71 27.04
N PHE A 377 4.95 -24.03 27.22
CA PHE A 377 5.49 -24.60 28.46
C PHE A 377 6.92 -24.14 28.77
N LYS A 378 7.73 -23.85 27.74
CA LYS A 378 9.08 -23.28 27.91
C LYS A 378 9.07 -21.78 28.21
N GLY A 379 7.95 -21.10 27.97
CA GLY A 379 7.77 -19.67 28.20
C GLY A 379 7.34 -19.33 29.62
N VAL A 380 6.55 -20.20 30.27
CA VAL A 380 6.14 -20.04 31.67
C VAL A 380 7.34 -20.16 32.62
N SER A 381 8.31 -21.04 32.31
CA SER A 381 9.58 -21.11 33.03
C SER A 381 10.53 -19.95 32.73
N LYS A 382 10.24 -19.11 31.72
CA LYS A 382 11.10 -17.98 31.33
C LYS A 382 10.85 -16.68 32.10
N GLN A 383 9.71 -16.52 32.78
CA GLN A 383 9.51 -15.39 33.69
C GLN A 383 10.27 -15.54 35.02
N GLU A 384 10.79 -16.74 35.31
CA GLU A 384 11.79 -16.98 36.36
C GLU A 384 13.23 -17.07 35.78
N ALA A 385 13.40 -16.98 34.45
CA ALA A 385 14.66 -17.27 33.75
C ALA A 385 15.52 -16.04 33.43
N ASN A 386 15.41 -14.96 34.21
CA ASN A 386 16.54 -14.03 34.33
C ASN A 386 17.69 -14.60 35.19
N ASP A 387 17.58 -15.85 35.65
CA ASP A 387 18.63 -16.56 36.40
C ASP A 387 19.13 -17.85 35.70
N SER A 388 18.65 -18.19 34.50
CA SER A 388 18.85 -19.53 33.91
C SER A 388 20.04 -19.70 32.96
N GLU A 389 20.79 -18.65 32.60
CA GLU A 389 22.12 -18.85 32.00
C GLU A 389 23.14 -19.37 33.03
N ASN A 390 22.81 -19.27 34.32
CA ASN A 390 23.63 -19.80 35.41
C ASN A 390 23.25 -21.21 35.86
N ASN A 391 22.13 -21.82 35.42
CA ASN A 391 21.61 -23.00 36.13
C ASN A 391 22.32 -24.32 35.77
N LEU A 392 22.65 -24.59 34.50
CA LEU A 392 23.42 -25.80 34.16
C LEU A 392 24.88 -25.68 34.63
N ALA A 393 25.48 -24.50 34.43
CA ALA A 393 26.84 -24.23 34.89
C ALA A 393 26.94 -24.31 36.42
N ARG A 394 26.00 -23.71 37.17
CA ARG A 394 25.95 -23.83 38.65
C ARG A 394 25.54 -25.23 39.13
N ALA A 395 24.70 -25.97 38.41
CA ALA A 395 24.35 -27.34 38.78
C ALA A 395 25.55 -28.28 38.63
N VAL A 396 26.28 -28.16 37.52
CA VAL A 396 27.55 -28.88 37.31
C VAL A 396 28.59 -28.44 38.33
N GLU A 397 28.70 -27.14 38.62
CA GLU A 397 29.64 -26.60 39.60
C GLU A 397 29.31 -27.04 41.04
N LYS A 398 28.02 -27.04 41.44
CA LYS A 398 27.57 -27.57 42.74
C LYS A 398 27.86 -29.06 42.87
N GLN A 399 27.52 -29.85 41.86
CA GLN A 399 27.79 -31.29 41.86
C GLN A 399 29.29 -31.57 41.92
N GLU A 400 30.10 -30.80 41.20
CA GLU A 400 31.56 -30.90 41.23
C GLU A 400 32.13 -30.53 42.61
N ILE A 401 31.63 -29.45 43.23
CA ILE A 401 32.00 -29.03 44.59
C ILE A 401 31.67 -30.11 45.62
N GLU A 402 30.47 -30.68 45.58
CA GLU A 402 30.06 -31.74 46.50
C GLU A 402 30.88 -33.01 46.32
N THR A 403 31.16 -33.39 45.08
CA THR A 403 31.96 -34.58 44.77
C THR A 403 33.39 -34.41 45.28
N ILE A 404 33.99 -33.21 45.11
CA ILE A 404 35.31 -32.89 45.66
C ILE A 404 35.30 -32.89 47.20
N LYS A 405 34.26 -32.33 47.83
CA LYS A 405 34.13 -32.34 49.30
C LYS A 405 33.99 -33.75 49.86
N ARG A 406 33.15 -34.61 49.25
CA ARG A 406 33.00 -36.02 49.65
C ARG A 406 34.30 -36.79 49.51
N ALA A 407 35.02 -36.64 48.39
CA ALA A 407 36.31 -37.30 48.19
C ALA A 407 37.38 -36.82 49.18
N LEU A 408 37.39 -35.52 49.55
CA LEU A 408 38.28 -35.01 50.59
C LEU A 408 37.93 -35.56 51.97
N GLN A 409 36.65 -35.62 52.34
CA GLN A 409 36.21 -36.18 53.63
C GLN A 409 36.55 -37.67 53.75
N GLN A 410 36.33 -38.46 52.70
CA GLN A 410 36.68 -39.89 52.66
C GLN A 410 38.20 -40.15 52.74
N CYS A 411 39.02 -39.16 52.35
CA CYS A 411 40.48 -39.27 52.37
C CYS A 411 41.13 -38.49 53.53
N ASN A 412 40.39 -38.14 54.59
CA ASN A 412 40.88 -37.32 55.71
C ASN A 412 41.61 -36.04 55.26
N TYR A 413 41.07 -35.36 54.25
CA TYR A 413 41.62 -34.14 53.63
C TYR A 413 43.03 -34.29 53.02
N ASN A 414 43.50 -35.52 52.78
CA ASN A 414 44.73 -35.75 52.04
C ASN A 414 44.51 -35.46 50.53
N LYS A 415 44.94 -34.28 50.10
CA LYS A 415 44.75 -33.75 48.73
C LYS A 415 45.37 -34.64 47.64
N THR A 416 46.43 -35.39 47.95
CA THR A 416 47.08 -36.29 46.98
C THR A 416 46.26 -37.55 46.77
N GLN A 417 45.72 -38.13 47.85
CA GLN A 417 44.87 -39.32 47.79
C GLN A 417 43.50 -38.99 47.18
N ALA A 418 42.93 -37.82 47.52
CA ALA A 418 41.65 -37.36 46.96
C ALA A 418 41.73 -37.12 45.43
N ALA A 419 42.85 -36.60 44.93
CA ALA A 419 43.06 -36.44 43.48
C ALA A 419 43.07 -37.78 42.75
N LYS A 420 43.74 -38.79 43.34
CA LYS A 420 43.81 -40.15 42.81
C LYS A 420 42.43 -40.83 42.79
N ASN A 421 41.65 -40.69 43.88
CA ASN A 421 40.29 -41.25 43.96
C ASN A 421 39.30 -40.56 43.01
N LEU A 422 39.49 -39.27 42.72
CA LEU A 422 38.69 -38.53 41.76
C LEU A 422 39.13 -38.73 40.30
N GLY A 423 40.23 -39.45 40.05
CA GLY A 423 40.77 -39.67 38.69
C GLY A 423 41.32 -38.40 38.03
N VAL A 424 41.68 -37.37 38.80
CA VAL A 424 42.19 -36.08 38.28
C VAL A 424 43.64 -35.84 38.68
N ASN A 425 44.38 -35.14 37.82
CA ASN A 425 45.75 -34.73 38.14
C ASN A 425 45.76 -33.77 39.35
N LYS A 426 46.78 -33.89 40.21
CA LYS A 426 46.97 -33.03 41.40
C LYS A 426 46.89 -31.54 41.05
N SER A 427 47.46 -31.11 39.93
CA SER A 427 47.40 -29.70 39.50
C SER A 427 45.96 -29.22 39.22
N VAL A 428 45.11 -30.08 38.68
CA VAL A 428 43.70 -29.80 38.37
C VAL A 428 42.87 -29.70 39.64
N LEU A 429 43.09 -30.60 40.60
CA LEU A 429 42.42 -30.55 41.90
C LEU A 429 42.79 -29.26 42.65
N TYR A 430 44.07 -28.88 42.71
CA TYR A 430 44.50 -27.65 43.39
C TYR A 430 43.90 -26.39 42.76
N ARG A 431 43.79 -26.34 41.42
CA ARG A 431 43.13 -25.24 40.71
C ARG A 431 41.64 -25.16 41.04
N LYS A 432 40.94 -26.30 41.12
CA LYS A 432 39.51 -26.36 41.48
C LYS A 432 39.27 -26.02 42.95
N LEU A 433 40.13 -26.46 43.87
CA LEU A 433 40.04 -26.08 45.28
C LEU A 433 40.22 -24.57 45.50
N LYS A 434 41.16 -23.95 44.77
CA LYS A 434 41.37 -22.48 44.79
C LYS A 434 40.20 -21.73 44.13
N LYS A 435 39.66 -22.25 43.02
CA LYS A 435 38.49 -21.66 42.34
C LYS A 435 37.23 -21.68 43.23
N TYR A 436 37.03 -22.76 43.99
CA TYR A 436 35.82 -22.97 44.81
C TYR A 436 35.98 -22.57 46.28
N ASN A 437 37.12 -22.00 46.68
CA ASN A 437 37.45 -21.68 48.09
C ASN A 437 37.23 -22.84 49.07
N ILE A 438 37.43 -24.08 48.60
CA ILE A 438 37.31 -25.27 49.44
C ILE A 438 38.69 -25.51 50.08
N GLY A 439 38.85 -25.03 51.32
CA GLY A 439 40.02 -25.34 52.16
C GLY A 439 40.94 -24.17 52.52
N SER A 440 40.39 -22.97 52.79
CA SER A 440 41.06 -21.92 53.55
C SER A 440 40.50 -21.79 54.98
N CYS A 441 40.77 -22.81 55.80
CA CYS A 441 40.73 -22.83 57.28
C CYS A 441 41.34 -24.18 57.69
N ARG A 442 42.46 -24.30 58.42
CA ARG A 442 43.36 -23.41 59.17
C ARG A 442 44.80 -23.97 59.05
N LYS A 443 45.75 -23.23 59.65
CA LYS A 443 47.12 -23.63 60.00
C LYS A 443 47.28 -25.09 60.38
#